data_AF-A0A2V8FE44-F1
#
_entry.id   AF-A0A2V8FE44-F1
#
_cell.length_a   1.000
_cell.length_b   1.000
_cell.length_c   1.000
_cell.angle_alpha   90.00
_cell.angle_beta   90.00
_cell.angle_gamma   90.00
#
_symmetry.space_group_name_H-M   'P 1'
#
loop_
_entity.id
_entity.type
_entity.pdbx_description
1 polymer ?
#
loop_
_entity_poly.entity_id
_entity_poly.type
_entity_poly.pdbx_seq_one_letter_code
_entity_poly.pdbx_strand_id
1 'polypeptide(L)'
;MRSSTRQARPTFTRPVSTAASCLRASPVSLLDSVSRGAFRLNQERKVRKERKENHGRNYHYPLRSLRPLRSTWIRLAATFALKLVVLLQLKDHVLTQPDAGLDTTAYVALADRVIAGDAGLGPGLYFLSPLYIYFLAAVLAVSHSFTAVRLLQIVLGTGAVALICIASDEWFGRRAAWLAAGLSALTGLFTFYESLLLQTALDPFLTAAAMACLTLALTRGHTRSAIRFSRTTNGLYSA
;
A
#
# COMPACT_ATOMS: atom_id res chain seq x y z
N MET A 1 6.44 62.46 34.46
CA MET A 1 5.10 62.36 33.82
C MET A 1 4.71 60.90 33.82
N ARG A 2 3.82 60.45 34.73
CA ARG A 2 2.38 60.13 34.48
C ARG A 2 2.21 59.13 33.30
N SER A 3 1.58 57.96 33.41
CA SER A 3 0.65 57.41 34.41
C SER A 3 0.40 55.91 34.13
N SER A 4 0.28 55.15 35.22
CA SER A 4 -0.40 53.85 35.35
C SER A 4 -1.85 53.91 34.87
N THR A 5 -2.40 52.81 34.32
CA THR A 5 -3.59 52.13 34.90
C THR A 5 -4.02 50.86 34.14
N ARG A 6 -4.17 49.78 34.91
CA ARG A 6 -5.13 48.67 34.71
C ARG A 6 -6.55 49.19 34.54
N GLN A 7 -7.37 48.50 33.75
CA GLN A 7 -8.83 48.36 33.91
C GLN A 7 -9.33 47.37 32.85
N ALA A 8 -10.44 46.65 32.95
CA ALA A 8 -11.26 46.04 34.00
C ALA A 8 -12.44 45.40 33.23
N ARG A 9 -13.01 44.30 33.72
CA ARG A 9 -14.27 43.73 33.19
C ARG A 9 -15.42 44.73 33.35
N PRO A 10 -16.45 44.62 32.48
CA PRO A 10 -17.84 44.70 32.95
C PRO A 10 -18.62 43.45 32.49
N THR A 11 -19.18 42.62 33.37
CA THR A 11 -20.54 42.74 33.93
C THR A 11 -21.61 42.94 32.86
N PHE A 12 -22.16 41.83 32.35
CA PHE A 12 -23.45 41.85 31.68
C PHE A 12 -24.54 41.50 32.70
N THR A 13 -25.42 42.47 32.89
CA THR A 13 -26.51 42.57 33.84
C THR A 13 -27.63 41.57 33.55
N ARG A 14 -28.22 41.01 34.62
CA ARG A 14 -29.53 40.37 34.59
C ARG A 14 -30.61 41.40 34.21
N PRO A 15 -31.63 41.04 33.40
CA PRO A 15 -32.95 41.61 33.56
C PRO A 15 -33.76 40.76 34.53
N VAL A 16 -34.50 41.50 35.35
CA VAL A 16 -35.41 41.05 36.40
C VAL A 16 -36.69 40.51 35.75
N SER A 17 -37.24 39.49 36.40
CA SER A 17 -38.55 38.87 36.22
C SER A 17 -39.68 39.86 35.88
N THR A 18 -40.46 39.53 34.84
CA THR A 18 -41.89 39.86 34.82
C THR A 18 -42.67 38.64 34.38
N ALA A 19 -43.73 38.39 35.13
CA ALA A 19 -44.51 37.18 35.21
C ALA A 19 -45.40 36.91 33.99
N ALA A 20 -46.07 35.75 34.09
CA ALA A 20 -47.29 35.37 33.38
C ALA A 20 -47.11 34.73 32.01
N SER A 21 -46.84 33.43 32.03
CA SER A 21 -47.66 32.48 31.25
C SER A 21 -47.50 31.08 31.82
N CYS A 22 -48.32 30.79 32.83
CA CYS A 22 -48.82 29.44 33.05
C CYS A 22 -49.64 29.04 31.83
N LEU A 23 -49.01 28.39 30.85
CA LEU A 23 -49.70 27.72 29.75
C LEU A 23 -49.10 26.32 29.60
N ARG A 24 -49.72 25.40 30.33
CA ARG A 24 -49.83 23.95 30.06
C ARG A 24 -48.63 23.32 29.36
N ALA A 25 -47.69 22.82 30.15
CA ALA A 25 -46.98 21.61 29.73
C ALA A 25 -48.02 20.49 29.68
N SER A 26 -48.61 20.29 28.49
CA SER A 26 -49.48 19.15 28.21
C SER A 26 -48.75 17.87 28.62
N PRO A 27 -49.42 16.88 29.26
CA PRO A 27 -48.77 15.63 29.68
C PRO A 27 -48.05 14.88 28.54
N VAL A 28 -48.41 15.20 27.29
CA VAL A 28 -47.78 14.72 26.06
C VAL A 28 -46.32 15.19 25.90
N SER A 29 -45.96 16.45 26.24
CA SER A 29 -44.60 16.97 25.98
C SER A 29 -43.54 16.43 26.95
N LEU A 30 -43.94 16.08 28.17
CA LEU A 30 -43.09 15.39 29.15
C LEU A 30 -42.87 13.93 28.78
N LEU A 31 -43.90 13.23 28.29
CA LEU A 31 -43.77 11.87 27.74
C LEU A 31 -42.85 11.85 26.50
N ASP A 32 -42.93 12.88 25.66
CA ASP A 32 -42.14 12.99 24.43
C ASP A 32 -40.66 13.32 24.72
N SER A 33 -40.40 14.09 25.78
CA SER A 33 -39.05 14.33 26.33
C SER A 33 -38.42 13.05 26.90
N VAL A 34 -39.18 12.29 27.69
CA VAL A 34 -38.72 11.02 28.27
C VAL A 34 -38.52 9.95 27.20
N SER A 35 -39.42 9.88 26.21
CA SER A 35 -39.32 8.96 25.06
C SER A 35 -38.08 9.24 24.20
N ARG A 36 -37.80 10.53 23.90
CA ARG A 36 -36.58 10.94 23.20
C ARG A 36 -35.30 10.65 24.00
N GLY A 37 -35.34 10.84 25.33
CA GLY A 37 -34.23 10.49 26.22
C GLY A 37 -33.95 8.98 26.25
N ALA A 38 -35.01 8.16 26.34
CA ALA A 38 -34.91 6.70 26.31
C ALA A 38 -34.38 6.18 24.96
N PHE A 39 -34.82 6.77 23.84
CA PHE A 39 -34.34 6.42 22.50
C PHE A 39 -32.84 6.75 22.34
N ARG A 40 -32.40 7.91 22.83
CA ARG A 40 -30.98 8.33 22.79
C ARG A 40 -30.08 7.40 23.61
N LEU A 41 -30.52 7.01 24.80
CA LEU A 41 -29.78 6.04 25.63
C LEU A 41 -29.71 4.66 24.98
N ASN A 42 -30.77 4.23 24.28
CA ASN A 42 -30.77 2.95 23.58
C ASN A 42 -29.87 2.96 22.34
N GLN A 43 -29.82 4.09 21.61
CA GLN A 43 -28.87 4.34 20.53
C GLN A 43 -27.42 4.30 21.02
N GLU A 44 -27.09 4.99 22.12
CA GLU A 44 -25.73 4.95 22.68
C GLU A 44 -25.34 3.56 23.20
N ARG A 45 -26.30 2.81 23.76
CA ARG A 45 -26.08 1.40 24.15
C ARG A 45 -25.83 0.52 22.93
N LYS A 46 -26.56 0.72 21.82
CA LYS A 46 -26.38 -0.03 20.59
C LYS A 46 -25.02 0.27 19.95
N VAL A 47 -24.63 1.54 19.87
CA VAL A 47 -23.30 1.95 19.39
C VAL A 47 -22.20 1.43 20.30
N ARG A 48 -22.37 1.45 21.63
CA ARG A 48 -21.42 0.84 22.58
C ARG A 48 -21.34 -0.69 22.43
N LYS A 49 -22.47 -1.35 22.17
CA LYS A 49 -22.53 -2.81 21.99
C LYS A 49 -21.85 -3.20 20.67
N GLU A 50 -22.17 -2.53 19.57
CA GLU A 50 -21.48 -2.70 18.28
C GLU A 50 -19.99 -2.36 18.37
N ARG A 51 -19.61 -1.32 19.13
CA ARG A 51 -18.20 -0.97 19.36
C ARG A 51 -17.46 -2.02 20.20
N LYS A 52 -18.13 -2.64 21.18
CA LYS A 52 -17.58 -3.77 21.97
C LYS A 52 -17.51 -5.05 21.15
N GLU A 53 -18.49 -5.31 20.30
CA GLU A 53 -18.56 -6.47 19.40
C GLU A 53 -17.50 -6.36 18.28
N ASN A 54 -17.26 -5.16 17.75
CA ASN A 54 -16.16 -4.88 16.83
C ASN A 54 -14.79 -4.82 17.52
N HIS A 55 -14.69 -4.42 18.79
CA HIS A 55 -13.45 -4.53 19.57
C HIS A 55 -13.09 -5.98 19.92
N GLY A 56 -14.08 -6.88 19.95
CA GLY A 56 -13.90 -8.32 20.16
C GLY A 56 -13.55 -9.09 18.89
N ARG A 57 -13.75 -8.49 17.70
CA ARG A 57 -13.14 -8.96 16.46
C ARG A 57 -11.66 -8.58 16.47
N ASN A 58 -10.92 -9.27 17.34
CA ASN A 58 -9.50 -9.49 17.13
C ASN A 58 -9.38 -10.11 15.74
N TYR A 59 -9.13 -9.27 14.72
CA TYR A 59 -8.35 -9.71 13.58
C TYR A 59 -6.99 -10.05 14.17
N HIS A 60 -6.88 -11.27 14.70
CA HIS A 60 -5.61 -11.93 14.83
C HIS A 60 -5.12 -12.04 13.40
N TYR A 61 -4.41 -11.01 12.94
CA TYR A 61 -3.44 -11.16 11.88
C TYR A 61 -2.39 -12.08 12.52
N PRO A 62 -2.31 -13.36 12.13
CA PRO A 62 -1.28 -14.23 12.64
C PRO A 62 0.04 -13.69 12.10
N LEU A 63 0.63 -12.75 12.84
CA LEU A 63 1.98 -12.27 12.61
C LEU A 63 2.87 -13.51 12.64
N ARG A 64 3.45 -13.81 11.46
CA ARG A 64 4.40 -14.89 11.25
C ARG A 64 3.88 -16.28 11.64
N SER A 65 3.12 -16.91 10.74
CA SER A 65 3.46 -18.32 10.48
C SER A 65 4.78 -18.31 9.70
N LEU A 66 5.90 -18.43 10.41
CA LEU A 66 7.16 -18.90 9.83
C LEU A 66 6.92 -20.33 9.35
N ARG A 67 6.27 -20.45 8.19
CA ARG A 67 6.07 -21.73 7.50
C ARG A 67 7.42 -22.30 7.11
N PRO A 68 7.50 -23.61 6.78
CA PRO A 68 8.71 -24.20 6.24
C PRO A 68 9.06 -23.43 4.96
N LEU A 69 10.05 -22.55 5.12
CA LEU A 69 10.58 -21.63 4.15
C LEU A 69 10.86 -22.36 2.82
N ARG A 70 11.22 -23.64 2.93
CA ARG A 70 11.41 -24.62 1.86
C ARG A 70 10.24 -24.74 0.86
N SER A 71 8.98 -24.77 1.30
CA SER A 71 7.84 -24.93 0.37
C SER A 71 7.59 -23.67 -0.45
N THR A 72 7.85 -22.48 0.10
CA THR A 72 7.78 -21.23 -0.66
C THR A 72 8.93 -21.15 -1.65
N TRP A 73 10.15 -21.49 -1.23
CA TRP A 73 11.32 -21.54 -2.11
C TRP A 73 11.14 -22.51 -3.28
N ILE A 74 10.58 -23.71 -3.06
CA ILE A 74 10.34 -24.68 -4.14
C ILE A 74 9.45 -24.06 -5.24
N ARG A 75 8.40 -23.32 -4.86
CA ARG A 75 7.52 -22.67 -5.83
C ARG A 75 8.18 -21.50 -6.53
N LEU A 76 8.93 -20.67 -5.80
CA LEU A 76 9.70 -19.59 -6.43
C LEU A 76 10.76 -20.14 -7.38
N ALA A 77 11.42 -21.24 -7.01
CA ALA A 77 12.34 -21.96 -7.88
C ALA A 77 11.62 -22.53 -9.10
N ALA A 78 10.42 -23.08 -8.95
CA ALA A 78 9.61 -23.57 -10.07
C ALA A 78 9.18 -22.43 -11.00
N THR A 79 8.74 -21.28 -10.47
CA THR A 79 8.42 -20.08 -11.26
C THR A 79 9.66 -19.55 -11.99
N PHE A 80 10.79 -19.47 -11.30
CA PHE A 80 12.06 -19.06 -11.90
C PHE A 80 12.49 -20.02 -13.02
N ALA A 81 12.42 -21.32 -12.78
CA ALA A 81 12.75 -22.35 -13.77
C ALA A 81 11.82 -22.28 -14.98
N LEU A 82 10.52 -22.11 -14.78
CA LEU A 82 9.55 -21.92 -15.86
C LEU A 82 9.92 -20.70 -16.71
N LYS A 83 10.21 -19.57 -16.07
CA LYS A 83 10.63 -18.34 -16.76
C LYS A 83 11.96 -18.51 -17.50
N LEU A 84 12.91 -19.21 -16.89
CA LEU A 84 14.20 -19.50 -17.50
C LEU A 84 14.04 -20.39 -18.74
N VAL A 85 13.19 -21.42 -18.69
CA VAL A 85 12.87 -22.26 -19.86
C VAL A 85 12.28 -21.42 -20.99
N VAL A 86 11.31 -20.57 -20.69
CA VAL A 86 10.71 -19.67 -21.69
C VAL A 86 11.75 -18.71 -22.28
N LEU A 87 12.61 -18.13 -21.45
CA LEU A 87 13.71 -17.28 -21.94
C LEU A 87 14.63 -18.06 -22.89
N LEU A 88 15.01 -19.28 -22.53
CA LEU A 88 15.88 -20.12 -23.37
C LEU A 88 15.20 -20.51 -24.69
N GLN A 89 13.88 -20.64 -24.71
CA GLN A 89 13.10 -20.89 -25.92
C GLN A 89 12.97 -19.64 -26.79
N LEU A 90 12.80 -18.47 -26.17
CA LEU A 90 12.54 -17.22 -26.88
C LEU A 90 13.81 -16.44 -27.25
N LYS A 91 14.97 -16.75 -26.65
CA LYS A 91 16.22 -16.01 -26.88
C LYS A 91 16.63 -15.94 -28.36
N ASP A 92 16.31 -16.98 -29.13
CA ASP A 92 16.66 -17.12 -30.55
C ASP A 92 15.56 -16.58 -31.47
N HIS A 93 14.42 -16.16 -30.89
CA HIS A 93 13.27 -15.66 -31.63
C HIS A 93 13.48 -14.21 -32.08
N VAL A 94 13.18 -13.92 -33.35
CA VAL A 94 13.37 -12.61 -34.00
C VAL A 94 12.78 -11.44 -33.20
N LEU A 95 11.59 -11.63 -32.62
CA LEU A 95 10.90 -10.60 -31.81
C LEU A 95 11.63 -10.19 -30.52
N THR A 96 12.56 -11.00 -30.03
CA THR A 96 13.35 -10.67 -28.83
C THR A 96 14.68 -10.01 -29.17
N GLN A 97 15.07 -9.96 -30.45
CA GLN A 97 16.34 -9.37 -30.84
C GLN A 97 16.27 -7.84 -30.71
N PRO A 98 17.33 -7.20 -30.19
CA PRO A 98 17.36 -5.76 -30.01
C PRO A 98 17.29 -4.98 -31.34
N ASP A 99 17.63 -5.61 -32.47
CA ASP A 99 17.59 -5.03 -33.81
C ASP A 99 16.23 -5.17 -34.53
N ALA A 100 15.20 -5.70 -33.85
CA ALA A 100 13.87 -5.88 -34.45
C ALA A 100 13.11 -4.55 -34.74
N GLY A 101 13.73 -3.39 -34.53
CA GLY A 101 13.12 -2.07 -34.79
C GLY A 101 12.00 -1.69 -33.82
N LEU A 102 11.96 -2.32 -32.64
CA LEU A 102 11.00 -2.02 -31.57
C LEU A 102 11.58 -0.96 -30.60
N ASP A 103 10.76 -0.55 -29.62
CA ASP A 103 11.18 0.40 -28.55
C ASP A 103 12.48 -0.04 -27.85
N THR A 104 12.79 -1.34 -27.86
CA THR A 104 14.06 -1.91 -27.40
C THR A 104 15.28 -1.21 -28.01
N THR A 105 15.29 -0.96 -29.32
CA THR A 105 16.43 -0.34 -30.01
C THR A 105 16.68 1.07 -29.50
N ALA A 106 15.61 1.82 -29.26
CA ALA A 106 15.69 3.16 -28.68
C ALA A 106 16.18 3.13 -27.23
N TYR A 107 15.72 2.16 -26.41
CA TYR A 107 16.23 1.98 -25.05
C TYR A 107 17.73 1.68 -25.02
N VAL A 108 18.22 0.80 -25.89
CA VAL A 108 19.65 0.44 -25.97
C VAL A 108 20.48 1.64 -26.43
N ALA A 109 20.07 2.33 -27.50
CA ALA A 109 20.80 3.51 -28.00
C ALA A 109 20.90 4.63 -26.95
N LEU A 110 19.85 4.82 -26.15
CA LEU A 110 19.88 5.80 -25.05
C LEU A 110 20.72 5.33 -23.87
N ALA A 111 20.68 4.05 -23.53
CA ALA A 111 21.54 3.48 -22.51
C ALA A 111 23.03 3.64 -22.89
N ASP A 112 23.40 3.41 -24.14
CA ASP A 112 24.76 3.59 -24.64
C ASP A 112 25.22 5.05 -24.55
N ARG A 113 24.34 6.02 -24.81
CA ARG A 113 24.63 7.44 -24.60
C ARG A 113 24.90 7.80 -23.13
N VAL A 114 24.10 7.24 -22.22
CA VAL A 114 24.31 7.41 -20.77
C VAL A 114 25.66 6.82 -20.36
N ILE A 115 26.01 5.63 -20.87
CA ILE A 115 27.31 4.99 -20.64
C ILE A 115 28.46 5.83 -21.21
N ALA A 116 28.26 6.48 -22.36
CA ALA A 116 29.23 7.37 -23.00
C ALA A 116 29.42 8.72 -22.27
N GLY A 117 28.68 8.97 -21.17
CA GLY A 117 28.84 10.16 -20.33
C GLY A 117 27.76 11.23 -20.51
N ASP A 118 26.78 11.03 -21.40
CA ASP A 118 25.63 11.93 -21.56
C ASP A 118 24.48 11.52 -20.62
N ALA A 119 24.71 11.68 -19.32
CA ALA A 119 23.75 11.32 -18.28
C ALA A 119 22.47 12.19 -18.30
N GLY A 120 22.51 13.37 -18.92
CA GLY A 120 21.37 14.28 -19.03
C GLY A 120 20.44 13.97 -20.20
N LEU A 121 20.83 13.06 -21.09
CA LEU A 121 20.11 12.63 -22.30
C LEU A 121 19.73 13.78 -23.26
N GLY A 122 20.35 14.95 -23.10
CA GLY A 122 20.04 16.19 -23.84
C GLY A 122 18.61 16.72 -23.63
N PRO A 123 18.34 18.00 -23.97
CA PRO A 123 16.99 18.53 -23.98
C PRO A 123 16.19 17.93 -25.15
N GLY A 124 15.41 16.87 -24.92
CA GLY A 124 14.41 16.42 -25.89
C GLY A 124 14.04 14.93 -25.96
N LEU A 125 14.56 14.04 -25.10
CA LEU A 125 14.38 12.59 -25.30
C LEU A 125 13.72 11.81 -24.14
N TYR A 126 12.59 12.30 -23.61
CA TYR A 126 11.79 11.59 -22.60
C TYR A 126 10.51 10.96 -23.17
N PHE A 127 10.55 10.44 -24.39
CA PHE A 127 9.40 9.68 -24.93
C PHE A 127 9.38 8.23 -24.41
N LEU A 128 10.49 7.74 -23.84
CA LEU A 128 10.56 6.50 -23.09
C LEU A 128 10.75 6.79 -21.60
N SER A 129 10.51 5.79 -20.75
CA SER A 129 10.71 5.99 -19.31
C SER A 129 12.18 6.13 -18.94
N PRO A 130 12.56 7.25 -18.30
CA PRO A 130 13.94 7.51 -17.93
C PRO A 130 14.48 6.47 -16.94
N LEU A 131 13.64 5.98 -16.01
CA LEU A 131 14.05 4.98 -15.02
C LEU A 131 14.62 3.72 -15.68
N TYR A 132 13.97 3.22 -16.72
CA TYR A 132 14.42 2.01 -17.39
C TYR A 132 15.70 2.24 -18.20
N ILE A 133 15.88 3.44 -18.79
CA ILE A 133 17.13 3.81 -19.48
C ILE A 133 18.32 3.73 -18.50
N TYR A 134 18.21 4.33 -17.32
CA TYR A 134 19.28 4.29 -16.32
C TYR A 134 19.51 2.87 -15.76
N PHE A 135 18.45 2.11 -15.54
CA PHE A 135 18.55 0.71 -15.14
C PHE A 135 19.31 -0.11 -16.19
N LEU A 136 18.94 0.03 -17.46
CA LEU A 136 19.59 -0.67 -18.56
C LEU A 136 21.06 -0.26 -18.71
N ALA A 137 21.35 1.04 -18.64
CA ALA A 137 22.71 1.58 -18.69
C ALA A 137 23.57 1.02 -17.56
N ALA A 138 23.07 0.97 -16.33
CA ALA A 138 23.80 0.43 -15.18
C ALA A 138 24.15 -1.06 -15.35
N VAL A 139 23.20 -1.86 -15.85
CA VAL A 139 23.42 -3.30 -16.04
C VAL A 139 24.34 -3.56 -17.24
N LEU A 140 24.16 -2.84 -18.35
CA LEU A 140 25.01 -2.97 -19.53
C LEU A 140 26.44 -2.47 -19.28
N ALA A 141 26.62 -1.41 -18.48
CA ALA A 141 27.95 -0.93 -18.08
C ALA A 141 28.78 -1.98 -17.34
N VAL A 142 28.13 -2.89 -16.61
CA VAL A 142 28.81 -3.94 -15.83
C VAL A 142 28.92 -5.25 -16.61
N SER A 143 27.86 -5.64 -17.32
CA SER A 143 27.75 -6.97 -17.91
C SER A 143 28.05 -7.03 -19.40
N HIS A 144 27.94 -5.90 -20.12
CA HIS A 144 28.03 -5.80 -21.59
C HIS A 144 27.18 -6.84 -22.34
N SER A 145 26.14 -7.39 -21.70
CA SER A 145 25.36 -8.51 -22.23
C SER A 145 23.87 -8.32 -21.99
N PHE A 146 23.09 -8.38 -23.08
CA PHE A 146 21.63 -8.35 -23.00
C PHE A 146 21.05 -9.55 -22.26
N THR A 147 21.75 -10.69 -22.27
CA THR A 147 21.32 -11.89 -21.53
C THR A 147 21.35 -11.64 -20.03
N ALA A 148 22.35 -10.90 -19.52
CA ALA A 148 22.42 -10.54 -18.11
C ALA A 148 21.24 -9.65 -17.69
N VAL A 149 20.85 -8.70 -18.55
CA VAL A 149 19.67 -7.85 -18.31
C VAL A 149 18.40 -8.70 -18.22
N ARG A 150 18.17 -9.62 -19.17
CA ARG A 150 16.99 -10.51 -19.16
C ARG A 150 16.97 -11.42 -17.93
N LEU A 151 18.12 -11.96 -17.52
CA LEU A 151 18.22 -12.75 -16.29
C LEU A 151 17.83 -11.92 -15.06
N LEU A 152 18.31 -10.68 -14.98
CA LEU A 152 17.94 -9.78 -13.88
C LEU A 152 16.44 -9.46 -13.89
N GLN A 153 15.84 -9.24 -15.06
CA GLN A 153 14.40 -9.05 -15.20
C GLN A 153 13.60 -10.27 -14.73
N ILE A 154 14.02 -11.49 -15.07
CA ILE A 154 13.38 -12.73 -14.59
C ILE A 154 13.49 -12.85 -13.06
N VAL A 155 14.63 -12.47 -12.48
CA VAL A 155 14.81 -12.44 -11.02
C VAL A 155 13.82 -11.45 -10.39
N LEU A 156 13.74 -10.22 -10.92
CA LEU A 156 12.80 -9.20 -10.44
C LEU A 156 11.35 -9.65 -10.60
N GLY A 157 11.01 -10.24 -11.73
CA GLY A 157 9.69 -10.79 -12.01
C GLY A 157 9.32 -11.95 -11.08
N THR A 158 10.28 -12.81 -10.74
CA THR A 158 10.07 -13.87 -9.73
C THR A 158 9.88 -13.26 -8.34
N GLY A 159 10.64 -12.21 -8.04
CA GLY A 159 10.45 -11.38 -6.85
C GLY A 159 9.05 -10.76 -6.78
N ALA A 160 8.51 -10.30 -7.91
CA ALA A 160 7.15 -9.76 -8.00
C ALA A 160 6.11 -10.80 -7.56
N VAL A 161 6.21 -12.04 -8.07
CA VAL A 161 5.32 -13.14 -7.68
C VAL A 161 5.43 -13.44 -6.17
N ALA A 162 6.64 -13.40 -5.61
CA ALA A 162 6.85 -13.55 -4.17
C ALA A 162 6.14 -12.45 -3.36
N LEU A 163 6.29 -11.19 -3.79
CA LEU A 163 5.66 -10.03 -3.14
C LEU A 163 4.14 -10.06 -3.25
N ILE A 164 3.58 -10.45 -4.40
CA ILE A 164 2.14 -10.65 -4.59
C ILE A 164 1.61 -11.71 -3.62
N CYS A 165 2.35 -12.82 -3.45
CA CYS A 165 1.97 -13.88 -2.53
C CYS A 165 1.97 -13.38 -1.08
N ILE A 166 2.99 -12.60 -0.67
CA ILE A 166 3.07 -12.01 0.67
C ILE A 166 1.92 -11.03 0.91
N ALA A 167 1.70 -10.09 -0.01
CA ALA A 167 0.62 -9.13 0.12
C ALA A 167 -0.75 -9.81 0.17
N SER A 168 -0.98 -10.83 -0.67
CA SER A 168 -2.26 -11.55 -0.70
C SER A 168 -2.50 -12.40 0.54
N ASP A 169 -1.45 -12.98 1.15
CA ASP A 169 -1.56 -13.79 2.38
C ASP A 169 -1.99 -12.91 3.56
N GLU A 170 -1.49 -11.68 3.63
CA GLU A 170 -1.84 -10.72 4.68
C GLU A 170 -3.30 -10.23 4.59
N TRP A 171 -3.83 -10.02 3.39
CA TRP A 171 -5.18 -9.45 3.22
C TRP A 171 -6.29 -10.50 3.09
N PHE A 172 -6.05 -11.58 2.36
CA PHE A 172 -7.08 -12.55 1.97
C PHE A 172 -6.80 -13.96 2.50
N GLY A 173 -5.69 -14.12 3.22
CA GLY A 173 -5.27 -15.39 3.79
C GLY A 173 -4.70 -16.36 2.75
N ARG A 174 -4.43 -17.58 3.24
CA ARG A 174 -3.49 -18.47 2.58
C ARG A 174 -3.95 -19.02 1.23
N ARG A 175 -5.22 -19.37 1.11
CA ARG A 175 -5.77 -19.95 -0.12
C ARG A 175 -5.73 -18.94 -1.26
N ALA A 176 -6.08 -17.69 -0.97
CA ALA A 176 -6.02 -16.60 -1.92
C ALA A 176 -4.57 -16.31 -2.36
N ALA A 177 -3.61 -16.31 -1.43
CA ALA A 177 -2.19 -16.14 -1.75
C ALA A 177 -1.66 -17.20 -2.73
N TRP A 178 -2.14 -18.45 -2.62
CA TRP A 178 -1.77 -19.51 -3.56
C TRP A 178 -2.34 -19.31 -4.95
N LEU A 179 -3.62 -18.94 -5.03
CA LEU A 179 -4.26 -18.66 -6.31
C LEU A 179 -3.62 -17.44 -6.98
N ALA A 180 -3.36 -16.38 -6.22
CA ALA A 180 -2.69 -15.18 -6.74
C ALA A 180 -1.29 -15.50 -7.28
N ALA A 181 -0.46 -16.22 -6.51
CA ALA A 181 0.88 -16.61 -6.97
C ALA A 181 0.84 -17.52 -8.22
N GLY A 182 -0.10 -18.48 -8.25
CA GLY A 182 -0.28 -19.37 -9.40
C GLY A 182 -0.73 -18.61 -10.65
N LEU A 183 -1.75 -17.76 -10.52
CA LEU A 183 -2.25 -16.94 -11.63
C LEU A 183 -1.15 -16.00 -12.14
N SER A 184 -0.44 -15.29 -11.25
CA SER A 184 0.64 -14.39 -11.64
C SER A 184 1.80 -15.11 -12.33
N ALA A 185 2.16 -16.33 -11.88
CA ALA A 185 3.20 -17.13 -12.53
C ALA A 185 2.76 -17.67 -13.91
N LEU A 186 1.47 -17.98 -14.08
CA LEU A 186 0.91 -18.61 -15.30
C LEU A 186 0.34 -17.62 -16.31
N THR A 187 0.25 -16.33 -15.97
CA THR A 187 -0.29 -15.30 -16.88
C THR A 187 0.49 -15.24 -18.20
N GLY A 188 1.75 -15.71 -18.24
CA GLY A 188 2.61 -15.77 -19.43
C GLY A 188 3.13 -14.40 -19.86
N LEU A 189 2.29 -13.37 -19.73
CA LEU A 189 2.57 -11.99 -20.07
C LEU A 189 3.78 -11.41 -19.33
N PHE A 190 3.95 -11.75 -18.05
CA PHE A 190 5.12 -11.31 -17.27
C PHE A 190 6.40 -11.88 -17.86
N THR A 191 6.42 -13.18 -18.13
CA THR A 191 7.57 -13.87 -18.72
C THR A 191 7.89 -13.37 -20.13
N PHE A 192 6.86 -13.02 -20.90
CA PHE A 192 7.04 -12.44 -22.23
C PHE A 192 7.70 -11.06 -22.16
N TYR A 193 7.22 -10.16 -21.28
CA TYR A 193 7.83 -8.84 -21.11
C TYR A 193 9.22 -8.90 -20.49
N GLU A 194 9.52 -9.88 -19.65
CA GLU A 194 10.88 -10.13 -19.12
C GLU A 194 11.87 -10.67 -20.18
N SER A 195 11.34 -11.17 -21.30
CA SER A 195 12.16 -11.57 -22.45
C SER A 195 12.46 -10.38 -23.38
N LEU A 196 11.66 -9.32 -23.28
CA LEU A 196 11.81 -8.06 -24.00
C LEU A 196 12.58 -7.07 -23.14
N LEU A 197 13.44 -6.26 -23.75
CA LEU A 197 14.17 -5.23 -23.02
C LEU A 197 13.32 -3.97 -22.86
N LEU A 198 12.19 -4.09 -22.16
CA LEU A 198 11.23 -3.00 -21.94
C LEU A 198 11.03 -2.68 -20.45
N GLN A 199 10.61 -1.45 -20.19
CA GLN A 199 10.18 -1.01 -18.87
C GLN A 199 9.07 -1.89 -18.27
N THR A 200 8.19 -2.42 -19.10
CA THR A 200 7.05 -3.25 -18.65
C THR A 200 7.47 -4.49 -17.86
N ALA A 201 8.73 -4.93 -17.95
CA ALA A 201 9.29 -5.98 -17.09
C ALA A 201 9.43 -5.55 -15.62
N LEU A 202 9.61 -4.26 -15.33
CA LEU A 202 9.77 -3.72 -13.97
C LEU A 202 8.43 -3.40 -13.30
N ASP A 203 7.40 -3.08 -14.08
CA ASP A 203 6.11 -2.61 -13.55
C ASP A 203 5.46 -3.60 -12.55
N PRO A 204 5.42 -4.93 -12.82
CA PRO A 204 4.85 -5.88 -11.86
C PRO A 204 5.63 -5.93 -10.55
N PHE A 205 6.95 -5.83 -10.60
CA PHE A 205 7.81 -5.84 -9.42
C PHE A 205 7.60 -4.58 -8.57
N LEU A 206 7.67 -3.40 -9.19
CA LEU A 206 7.49 -2.13 -8.49
C LEU A 206 6.09 -2.00 -7.89
N THR A 207 5.06 -2.43 -8.63
CA THR A 207 3.67 -2.41 -8.15
C THR A 207 3.48 -3.38 -6.98
N ALA A 208 4.01 -4.61 -7.10
CA ALA A 208 3.94 -5.59 -6.01
C ALA A 208 4.72 -5.13 -4.78
N ALA A 209 5.89 -4.50 -4.96
CA ALA A 209 6.69 -3.94 -3.87
C ALA A 209 5.97 -2.79 -3.17
N ALA A 210 5.36 -1.87 -3.92
CA ALA A 210 4.57 -0.78 -3.36
C ALA A 210 3.37 -1.32 -2.56
N MET A 211 2.67 -2.31 -3.09
CA MET A 211 1.52 -2.94 -2.44
C MET A 211 1.92 -3.72 -1.18
N ALA A 212 3.03 -4.45 -1.22
CA ALA A 212 3.60 -5.11 -0.04
C ALA A 212 4.06 -4.09 1.02
N CYS A 213 4.71 -2.99 0.62
CA CYS A 213 5.11 -1.93 1.53
C CYS A 213 3.91 -1.26 2.21
N LEU A 214 2.86 -0.94 1.44
CA LEU A 214 1.62 -0.39 1.96
C LEU A 214 0.95 -1.34 2.96
N THR A 215 0.93 -2.63 2.63
CA THR A 215 0.42 -3.69 3.52
C THR A 215 1.17 -3.71 4.85
N LEU A 216 2.51 -3.66 4.81
CA LEU A 216 3.35 -3.61 6.01
C LEU A 216 3.15 -2.32 6.81
N ALA A 217 2.94 -1.18 6.14
CA ALA A 217 2.69 0.09 6.81
C ALA A 217 1.34 0.09 7.56
N LEU A 218 0.28 -0.40 6.93
CA LEU A 218 -1.07 -0.44 7.50
C LEU A 218 -1.20 -1.46 8.64
N THR A 219 -0.55 -2.61 8.51
CA THR A 219 -0.54 -3.64 9.57
C THR A 219 0.28 -3.20 10.79
N ARG A 220 1.42 -2.51 10.60
CA ARG A 220 2.23 -1.97 11.70
C ARG A 220 1.59 -0.73 12.37
N GLY A 221 0.82 0.06 11.63
CA GLY A 221 0.14 1.26 12.15
C GLY A 221 -0.94 0.94 13.20
N HIS A 222 -1.70 -0.14 12.99
CA HIS A 222 -2.74 -0.57 13.94
C HIS A 222 -2.17 -0.95 15.32
N THR A 223 -0.99 -1.56 15.37
CA THR A 223 -0.36 -1.97 16.64
C THR A 223 0.03 -0.77 17.50
N ARG A 224 0.45 0.36 16.89
CA ARG A 224 0.86 1.57 17.64
C ARG A 224 -0.33 2.35 18.21
N SER A 225 -1.46 2.40 17.49
CA SER A 225 -2.66 3.07 17.98
C SER A 225 -3.34 2.32 19.13
N ALA A 226 -3.32 0.98 19.10
CA ALA A 226 -3.84 0.15 20.19
C ALA A 226 -3.03 0.32 21.50
N ILE A 227 -1.69 0.37 21.41
CA ILE A 227 -0.81 0.58 22.57
C ILE A 227 -0.91 2.03 23.10
N ARG A 228 -1.11 3.02 22.23
CA ARG A 228 -1.27 4.42 22.64
C ARG A 228 -2.63 4.68 23.28
N PHE A 229 -3.71 4.01 22.85
CA PHE A 229 -5.04 4.18 23.42
C PHE A 229 -5.20 3.50 24.79
N SER A 230 -4.55 2.34 25.02
CA SER A 230 -4.62 1.65 26.31
C SER A 230 -3.87 2.38 27.44
N ARG A 231 -2.84 3.17 27.10
CA ARG A 231 -2.10 3.99 28.09
C ARG A 231 -2.90 5.21 28.58
N THR A 232 -3.75 5.80 27.76
CA THR A 232 -4.53 6.99 28.16
C THR A 232 -5.77 6.62 28.98
N THR A 233 -6.37 5.44 28.76
CA THR A 233 -7.56 5.03 29.51
C THR A 233 -7.25 4.47 30.90
N ASN A 234 -6.06 3.88 31.11
CA ASN A 234 -5.66 3.36 32.43
C ASN A 234 -5.16 4.45 33.40
N GLY A 235 -4.91 5.68 32.92
CA GLY A 235 -4.51 6.81 33.77
C GLY A 235 -5.68 7.63 34.35
N LEU A 236 -6.93 7.29 34.01
CA LEU A 236 -8.13 8.05 34.40
C LEU A 236 -9.04 7.34 35.42
N TYR A 237 -8.66 6.14 35.89
CA TYR A 237 -9.41 5.37 36.89
C TYR A 237 -8.64 5.17 38.22
N SER A 238 -7.52 5.88 38.41
CA SER A 238 -6.67 5.77 39.61
C SER A 238 -6.49 7.10 40.36
N ALA A 239 -7.47 7.99 40.30
CA ALA A 239 -7.52 9.22 41.11
C ALA A 239 -8.91 9.38 41.72
#